data_AF-J2WXN7-F1
#
_entry.id   AF-J2WXN7-F1
#
_cell.length_a   1.000
_cell.length_b   1.000
_cell.length_c   1.000
_cell.angle_alpha   90.00
_cell.angle_beta   90.00
_cell.angle_gamma   90.00
#
_symmetry.space_group_name_H-M   'P 1'
#
loop_
_entity.id
_entity.type
_entity.pdbx_description
1 polymer ?
#
loop_
_entity_poly.entity_id
_entity_poly.type
_entity_poly.pdbx_seq_one_letter_code
_entity_poly.pdbx_strand_id
1 'polypeptide(L)'
;MKRNAELSEQFTESLRMTPLGEPLVFNFRGAPTPVEVKYTFTGGWVVTQILHPGVPLEIVKGKDGHLLQVDITLLPYDGMKATE
;
A
#
# COMPACT_ATOMS: atom_id res chain seq x y z
N MET A 1 -4.99 14.22 -1.60
CA MET A 1 -4.98 13.88 -0.16
C MET A 1 -6.16 12.98 0.24
N LYS A 2 -7.43 13.36 0.01
CA LYS A 2 -8.59 12.53 0.38
C LYS A 2 -8.54 11.09 -0.15
N ARG A 3 -8.16 10.92 -1.42
CA ARG A 3 -8.02 9.61 -2.08
C ARG A 3 -6.97 8.68 -1.45
N ASN A 4 -5.89 9.23 -0.89
CA ASN A 4 -4.83 8.44 -0.26
C ASN A 4 -5.31 7.85 1.07
N ALA A 5 -6.03 8.67 1.86
CA ALA A 5 -6.65 8.23 3.10
C ALA A 5 -7.71 7.14 2.85
N GLU A 6 -8.57 7.33 1.84
CA GLU A 6 -9.57 6.33 1.43
C GLU A 6 -8.92 4.99 1.02
N LEU A 7 -7.81 5.03 0.26
CA LEU A 7 -7.08 3.80 -0.11
C LEU A 7 -6.47 3.11 1.11
N SER A 8 -5.90 3.88 2.04
CA SER A 8 -5.31 3.35 3.28
C SER A 8 -6.37 2.68 4.15
N GLU A 9 -7.56 3.28 4.25
CA GLU A 9 -8.72 2.72 4.96
C GLU A 9 -9.23 1.44 4.29
N GLN A 10 -9.47 1.46 2.98
CA GLN A 10 -9.92 0.30 2.21
C GLN A 10 -8.96 -0.88 2.31
N PHE A 11 -7.65 -0.62 2.25
CA PHE A 11 -6.64 -1.65 2.42
C PHE A 11 -6.67 -2.22 3.84
N THR A 12 -6.73 -1.36 4.85
CA THR A 12 -6.76 -1.78 6.27
C THR A 12 -8.02 -2.61 6.58
N GLU A 13 -9.17 -2.24 6.02
CA GLU A 13 -10.40 -2.99 6.14
C GLU A 13 -10.28 -4.36 5.46
N SER A 14 -9.75 -4.39 4.23
CA SER A 14 -9.50 -5.63 3.50
C SER A 14 -8.59 -6.57 4.30
N LEU A 15 -7.49 -6.05 4.85
CA LEU A 15 -6.54 -6.80 5.66
C LEU A 15 -7.12 -7.31 6.99
N ARG A 16 -8.12 -6.60 7.55
CA ARG A 16 -8.85 -7.07 8.73
C ARG A 16 -9.75 -8.26 8.40
N MET A 17 -10.35 -8.26 7.21
CA MET A 17 -11.25 -9.33 6.76
C MET A 17 -10.53 -10.56 6.21
N THR A 18 -9.27 -10.43 5.78
CA THR A 18 -8.45 -11.56 5.32
C THR A 18 -8.24 -12.58 6.44
N PRO A 19 -8.41 -13.89 6.21
CA PRO A 19 -8.06 -14.92 7.19
C PRO A 19 -6.55 -14.95 7.49
N LEU A 20 -6.18 -15.42 8.68
CA LEU A 20 -4.77 -15.62 9.03
C LEU A 20 -4.11 -16.65 8.10
N GLY A 21 -2.91 -16.33 7.62
CA GLY A 21 -2.14 -17.18 6.71
C GLY A 21 -2.52 -17.05 5.23
N GLU A 22 -3.62 -16.34 4.92
CA GLU A 22 -4.06 -16.14 3.54
C GLU A 22 -3.47 -14.86 2.93
N PRO A 23 -3.20 -14.85 1.61
CA PRO A 23 -2.74 -13.66 0.91
C PRO A 23 -3.88 -12.67 0.68
N LEU A 24 -3.62 -11.39 0.95
CA LEU A 24 -4.38 -10.26 0.46
C LEU A 24 -3.66 -9.71 -0.77
N VAL A 25 -4.37 -9.66 -1.89
CA VAL A 25 -3.91 -9.01 -3.13
C VAL A 25 -4.70 -7.72 -3.33
N PHE A 26 -4.03 -6.57 -3.24
CA PHE A 26 -4.65 -5.26 -3.40
C PHE A 26 -4.19 -4.60 -4.70
N ASN A 27 -5.15 -4.32 -5.57
CA ASN A 27 -4.89 -3.75 -6.89
C ASN A 27 -5.19 -2.25 -6.91
N PHE A 28 -4.18 -1.44 -7.22
CA PHE A 28 -4.36 0.00 -7.40
C PHE A 28 -4.97 0.31 -8.76
N ARG A 29 -6.17 0.90 -8.76
CA ARG A 29 -6.89 1.29 -9.99
C ARG A 29 -6.79 2.80 -10.23
N GLY A 30 -6.68 3.19 -11.50
CA GLY A 30 -6.68 4.58 -11.93
C GLY A 30 -5.47 4.90 -12.81
N ALA A 31 -4.96 6.13 -12.69
CA ALA A 31 -3.80 6.57 -13.45
C ALA A 31 -2.55 5.74 -13.09
N PRO A 32 -1.70 5.40 -14.07
CA PRO A 32 -0.50 4.59 -13.87
C PRO A 32 0.57 5.40 -13.13
N THR A 33 0.44 5.48 -11.82
CA THR A 33 1.30 6.22 -10.91
C THR A 33 2.00 5.25 -9.96
N PRO A 34 3.27 5.47 -9.60
CA PRO A 34 3.90 4.69 -8.55
C PRO A 34 3.14 4.85 -7.23
N VAL A 35 3.12 3.79 -6.44
CA VAL A 35 2.44 3.78 -5.15
C VAL A 35 3.46 3.55 -4.06
N GLU A 36 3.55 4.48 -3.12
CA GLU A 36 4.29 4.28 -1.89
C GLU A 36 3.35 3.67 -0.84
N VAL A 37 3.80 2.58 -0.23
CA VAL A 37 3.12 1.91 0.87
C VAL A 37 4.05 1.92 2.07
N LYS A 38 3.61 2.53 3.16
CA LYS A 38 4.36 2.66 4.40
C LYS A 38 3.66 1.88 5.50
N TYR A 39 4.40 0.98 6.13
CA TYR A 39 3.97 0.18 7.26
C TYR A 39 4.65 0.69 8.53
N THR A 40 3.86 0.97 9.55
CA THR A 40 4.37 1.30 10.88
C THR A 40 4.11 0.12 11.80
N PHE A 41 5.16 -0.42 12.42
CA PHE A 41 5.09 -1.54 13.33
C PHE A 41 5.45 -1.15 14.76
N THR A 42 5.07 -2.00 15.71
CA THR A 42 5.51 -1.93 17.12
C THR A 42 7.03 -1.84 17.22
N GLY A 43 7.53 -1.12 18.23
CA GLY A 43 8.97 -0.90 18.40
C GLY A 43 9.56 0.22 17.54
N GLY A 44 8.72 0.99 16.85
CA GLY A 44 9.14 2.17 16.07
C GLY A 44 9.66 1.84 14.67
N TRP A 45 9.51 0.60 14.21
CA TRP A 45 9.92 0.18 12.87
C TRP A 45 9.00 0.73 11.81
N VAL A 46 9.60 1.28 10.75
CA VAL A 46 8.89 1.76 9.56
C VAL A 46 9.47 1.06 8.34
N VAL A 47 8.61 0.40 7.57
CA VAL A 47 8.97 -0.21 6.29
C VAL A 47 8.27 0.55 5.19
N THR A 48 9.02 1.01 4.19
CA THR A 48 8.48 1.70 3.03
C THR A 48 8.75 0.88 1.78
N GLN A 49 7.71 0.65 0.98
CA GLN A 49 7.77 -0.05 -0.29
C GLN A 49 7.22 0.85 -1.40
N ILE A 50 7.94 0.94 -2.51
CA ILE A 50 7.46 1.63 -3.72
C ILE A 50 7.07 0.56 -4.74
N LEU A 51 5.83 0.63 -5.20
CA LEU A 51 5.27 -0.24 -6.22
C LEU A 51 5.22 0.49 -7.56
N HIS A 52 5.76 -0.14 -8.59
CA HIS A 52 5.62 0.36 -9.96
C HIS A 52 4.17 0.22 -10.46
N PRO A 53 3.72 1.09 -11.39
CA PRO A 53 2.38 0.97 -11.97
C PRO A 53 2.09 -0.43 -12.50
N GLY A 54 0.91 -0.95 -12.19
CA GLY A 54 0.45 -2.28 -12.61
C GLY A 54 0.92 -3.44 -11.72
N VAL A 55 1.80 -3.20 -10.75
CA VAL A 55 2.20 -4.20 -9.76
C VAL A 55 1.19 -4.21 -8.61
N PRO A 56 0.59 -5.36 -8.26
CA PRO A 56 -0.29 -5.45 -7.10
C PRO A 56 0.52 -5.36 -5.80
N LEU A 57 -0.14 -4.90 -4.74
CA LEU A 57 0.38 -5.11 -3.39
C LEU A 57 -0.07 -6.48 -2.89
N GLU A 58 0.88 -7.31 -2.49
CA GLU A 58 0.62 -8.63 -1.93
C GLU A 58 1.15 -8.70 -0.50
N ILE A 59 0.30 -9.09 0.45
CA ILE A 59 0.66 -9.30 1.85
C ILE A 59 -0.02 -10.55 2.38
N VAL A 60 0.69 -11.36 3.17
CA VAL A 60 0.08 -12.49 3.88
C VAL A 60 -0.28 -12.06 5.29
N LYS A 61 -1.54 -12.28 5.70
CA LYS A 61 -1.97 -11.86 7.04
C LYS A 61 -1.30 -12.73 8.12
N GLY A 62 -0.41 -12.12 8.89
CA GLY A 62 0.13 -12.68 10.13
C GLY A 62 -0.81 -12.48 11.32
N LYS A 63 -0.40 -12.95 12.50
CA LYS A 63 -1.11 -12.65 13.76
C LYS A 63 -1.12 -11.15 14.01
N ASP A 64 -2.25 -10.64 14.51
CA ASP A 64 -2.37 -9.24 14.87
C ASP A 64 -1.44 -8.87 16.05
N GLY A 65 -1.19 -7.57 16.22
CA GLY A 65 -0.46 -7.03 17.38
C GLY A 65 0.87 -6.34 17.05
N HIS A 66 1.37 -6.48 15.82
CA HIS A 66 2.63 -5.85 15.41
C HIS A 66 2.46 -4.71 14.42
N LEU A 67 1.55 -4.84 13.45
CA LEU A 67 1.26 -3.78 12.49
C LEU A 67 0.32 -2.75 13.12
N LEU A 68 0.76 -1.50 13.20
CA LEU A 68 0.02 -0.40 13.82
C LEU A 68 -0.74 0.44 12.79
N GLN A 69 -0.11 0.72 11.66
CA GLN A 69 -0.66 1.61 10.63
C GLN A 69 -0.12 1.24 9.26
N VAL A 70 -0.97 1.42 8.24
CA VAL A 70 -0.59 1.36 6.83
C VAL A 70 -1.02 2.66 6.18
N ASP A 71 -0.07 3.37 5.57
CA ASP A 71 -0.30 4.58 4.79
C ASP A 71 0.00 4.29 3.32
N ILE A 72 -0.95 4.63 2.45
CA ILE A 72 -0.83 4.45 1.01
C ILE A 72 -0.85 5.82 0.35
N THR A 73 0.20 6.10 -0.43
CA THR A 73 0.36 7.36 -1.15
C THR A 73 0.53 7.10 -2.64
N LEU A 74 -0.40 7.60 -3.45
CA LEU A 74 -0.20 7.70 -4.89
C LEU A 74 0.81 8.82 -5.15
N LEU A 75 1.96 8.48 -5.72
CA LEU A 75 3.01 9.45 -6.03
C LEU A 75 2.68 10.18 -7.34
N PRO A 76 3.03 11.47 -7.46
CA PRO A 76 2.94 12.16 -8.75
C PRO A 76 3.83 11.44 -9.76
N TYR A 77 3.29 11.21 -10.96
CA TYR A 77 4.03 10.63 -12.07
C TYR A 77 3.94 11.58 -13.26
N ASP A 78 5.03 12.28 -13.54
CA ASP A 78 5.11 13.25 -14.63
C ASP A 78 5.42 12.59 -15.99
N GLY A 79 5.37 11.25 -16.08
CA GLY A 79 5.75 10.49 -17.27
C GLY A 79 7.26 10.34 -17.43
N MET A 80 7.69 9.68 -18.51
CA MET A 80 9.08 9.83 -18.97
C MET A 80 9.25 11.27 -19.46
N LYS A 81 10.12 12.04 -18.80
CA LYS A 81 10.65 13.26 -19.43
C LYS A 81 11.34 12.79 -20.70
N ALA A 82 10.77 13.12 -21.86
CA ALA A 82 11.46 12.90 -23.12
C ALA A 82 12.79 13.65 -23.02
N THR A 83 13.90 12.92 -23.00
CA THR A 83 15.21 13.52 -23.28
C THR A 83 15.16 13.96 -24.73
N GLU A 84 15.13 15.28 -24.96
CA GLU A 84 15.38 15.89 -26.26
C GLU A 84 16.74 15.47 -26.84
#